data_AF-A0A090LQA5-F1
#
_entry.id   AF-A0A090LQA5-F1
#
_cell.length_a   1.000
_cell.length_b   1.000
_cell.length_c   1.000
_cell.angle_alpha   90.00
_cell.angle_beta   90.00
_cell.angle_gamma   90.00
#
_symmetry.space_group_name_H-M   'P 1'
#
loop_
_entity.id
_entity.type
_entity.pdbx_description
1 polymer ?
#
loop_
_entity_poly.entity_id
_entity_poly.type
_entity_poly.pdbx_seq_one_letter_code
_entity_poly.pdbx_strand_id
1 'polypeptide(L)'
;MKYLIPLYFILFISFITIINVNSAKKTPKKPTKKTTTTTKKTTTSKKITPIVKSFWKPLRVPLTGKTATTLGKRGVEYYNKQHKNENLTYINVTEGERCGHISTKNRKIRVTVLVRKTSTGKKGNASCNYLRAVFSEFRRGKIDIILVKLLNKEVKGNCDIKGKDKESQKTTKKPTNKTTKKSTKSKSNKSKKKIN
;
A
#
# COMPACT_ATOMS: atom_id res chain seq x y z
N MET A 1 -51.00 -17.82 -7.66
CA MET A 1 -49.54 -17.70 -7.45
C MET A 1 -48.67 -18.22 -8.61
N LYS A 2 -49.17 -19.02 -9.57
CA LYS A 2 -48.32 -19.62 -10.64
C LYS A 2 -47.94 -18.69 -11.82
N TYR A 3 -48.57 -17.52 -11.95
CA TYR A 3 -48.36 -16.58 -13.07
C TYR A 3 -47.47 -15.37 -12.75
N LEU A 4 -46.99 -15.22 -11.52
CA LEU A 4 -46.11 -14.11 -11.14
C LEU A 4 -44.68 -14.27 -11.69
N ILE A 5 -44.17 -15.50 -11.73
CA ILE A 5 -42.81 -15.82 -12.19
C ILE A 5 -42.55 -15.42 -13.66
N PRO A 6 -43.43 -15.74 -14.64
CA PRO A 6 -43.19 -15.33 -16.02
C PRO A 6 -43.30 -13.80 -16.22
N LEU A 7 -44.12 -13.11 -15.42
CA LEU A 7 -44.28 -11.66 -15.51
C LEU A 7 -43.01 -10.91 -15.08
N TYR A 8 -42.34 -11.38 -14.03
CA TYR A 8 -41.05 -10.81 -13.60
C TYR A 8 -39.93 -11.05 -14.62
N PHE A 9 -39.97 -12.16 -15.34
CA PHE A 9 -38.97 -12.48 -16.35
C PHE A 9 -39.04 -11.52 -17.56
N ILE A 10 -40.25 -11.17 -18.00
CA ILE A 10 -40.47 -10.19 -19.08
C ILE A 10 -40.02 -8.79 -18.65
N LEU A 11 -40.31 -8.38 -17.40
CA LEU A 11 -39.87 -7.09 -16.86
C LEU A 11 -38.34 -6.99 -16.74
N PHE A 12 -37.67 -8.09 -16.38
CA PHE A 12 -36.21 -8.12 -16.24
C PHE A 12 -35.49 -7.97 -17.60
N ILE A 13 -36.01 -8.60 -18.67
CA ILE A 13 -35.45 -8.48 -20.02
C ILE A 13 -35.61 -7.04 -20.55
N SER A 14 -36.75 -6.38 -20.29
CA SER A 14 -36.97 -4.97 -20.63
C SER A 14 -36.03 -4.00 -19.91
N PHE A 15 -35.63 -4.30 -18.67
CA PHE A 15 -34.72 -3.42 -17.91
C PHE A 15 -33.29 -3.47 -18.47
N ILE A 16 -32.83 -4.64 -18.91
CA ILE A 16 -31.49 -4.82 -19.48
C ILE A 16 -31.37 -4.15 -20.85
N THR A 17 -32.43 -4.16 -21.67
CA THR A 17 -32.41 -3.51 -23.00
C THR A 17 -32.35 -1.98 -22.90
N ILE A 18 -33.02 -1.35 -21.93
CA ILE A 18 -32.96 0.11 -21.72
C ILE A 18 -31.54 0.59 -21.37
N ILE A 19 -30.81 -0.16 -20.53
CA ILE A 19 -29.45 0.21 -20.10
C ILE A 19 -28.45 0.07 -21.26
N ASN A 20 -28.62 -0.94 -22.12
CA ASN A 20 -27.72 -1.18 -23.25
C ASN A 20 -27.90 -0.14 -24.38
N VAL A 21 -29.12 0.33 -24.63
CA VAL A 21 -29.41 1.35 -25.66
C VAL A 21 -28.89 2.74 -25.26
N ASN A 22 -28.87 3.09 -23.97
CA ASN A 22 -28.45 4.42 -23.53
C ASN A 22 -26.92 4.63 -23.45
N SER A 23 -26.12 3.57 -23.67
CA SER A 23 -24.65 3.65 -23.68
C SER A 23 -24.05 3.99 -25.05
N ALA A 24 -24.88 4.13 -26.10
CA ALA A 24 -24.43 4.34 -27.48
C ALA A 24 -24.58 5.78 -28.02
N LYS A 25 -24.88 6.79 -27.19
CA LYS A 25 -24.86 8.20 -27.63
C LYS A 25 -23.44 8.79 -27.51
N LYS A 26 -22.54 8.36 -28.40
CA LYS A 26 -21.32 9.12 -28.71
C LYS A 26 -21.71 10.24 -29.67
N THR A 27 -21.45 11.47 -29.25
CA THR A 27 -21.64 12.69 -30.04
C THR A 27 -20.80 12.66 -31.32
N PRO A 28 -21.37 12.99 -32.50
CA PRO A 28 -20.61 13.11 -33.74
C PRO A 28 -19.87 14.46 -33.73
N LYS A 29 -18.53 14.42 -33.68
CA LYS A 29 -17.72 15.62 -33.99
C LYS A 29 -17.71 15.82 -35.50
N LYS A 30 -18.26 16.97 -35.90
CA LYS A 30 -18.29 17.53 -37.27
C LYS A 30 -16.89 17.56 -37.91
N PRO A 31 -16.77 17.35 -39.23
CA PRO A 31 -15.46 17.25 -39.90
C PRO A 31 -14.95 18.61 -40.40
N THR A 32 -13.63 18.64 -40.61
CA THR A 32 -12.87 19.43 -41.63
C THR A 32 -12.23 20.74 -41.17
N LYS A 33 -10.88 20.75 -41.11
CA LYS A 33 -10.07 21.44 -42.12
C LYS A 33 -8.70 20.76 -42.25
N LYS A 34 -8.48 20.12 -43.41
CA LYS A 34 -7.17 19.65 -43.85
C LYS A 34 -6.31 20.89 -44.12
N THR A 35 -5.22 21.04 -43.36
CA THR A 35 -4.07 21.82 -43.82
C THR A 35 -2.92 20.83 -43.97
N THR A 36 -2.61 20.53 -45.23
CA THR A 36 -1.44 19.76 -45.63
C THR A 36 -0.23 20.63 -45.37
N THR A 37 0.61 20.27 -44.40
CA THR A 37 1.95 20.87 -44.26
C THR A 37 2.94 19.73 -44.11
N THR A 38 3.66 19.49 -45.20
CA THR A 38 4.71 18.50 -45.34
C THR A 38 5.80 18.80 -44.33
N THR A 39 5.80 18.07 -43.20
CA THR A 39 6.82 18.20 -42.17
C THR A 39 7.60 16.90 -42.11
N LYS A 40 8.92 17.01 -42.25
CA LYS A 40 9.91 15.92 -42.17
C LYS A 40 9.50 14.88 -41.12
N LYS A 41 9.53 13.61 -41.55
CA LYS A 41 9.35 12.40 -40.76
C LYS A 41 10.32 12.41 -39.57
N THR A 42 9.93 13.08 -38.50
CA THR A 42 10.60 13.02 -37.21
C THR A 42 10.00 11.82 -36.54
N THR A 43 10.81 10.76 -36.42
CA THR A 43 10.50 9.58 -35.65
C THR A 43 10.24 10.04 -34.21
N THR A 44 8.97 10.24 -33.86
CA THR A 44 8.56 10.55 -32.49
C THR A 44 8.84 9.30 -31.66
N SER A 45 10.08 9.16 -31.22
CA SER A 45 10.49 8.28 -30.14
C SER A 45 9.56 8.59 -28.98
N LYS A 46 8.62 7.69 -28.74
CA LYS A 46 7.67 7.75 -27.63
C LYS A 46 8.54 7.74 -26.38
N LYS A 47 8.87 8.93 -25.86
CA LYS A 47 9.67 9.10 -24.65
C LYS A 47 8.94 8.37 -23.54
N ILE A 48 9.39 7.15 -23.26
CA ILE A 48 8.89 6.33 -22.17
C ILE A 48 9.30 7.09 -20.91
N THR A 49 8.40 7.90 -20.38
CA THR A 49 8.60 8.50 -19.06
C THR A 49 8.75 7.32 -18.11
N PRO A 50 9.89 7.18 -17.42
CA PRO A 50 10.09 6.07 -16.50
C PRO A 50 8.96 6.12 -15.48
N ILE A 51 8.22 5.01 -15.35
CA ILE A 51 7.17 4.87 -14.35
C ILE A 51 7.82 5.15 -13.00
N VAL A 52 7.57 6.34 -12.46
CA VAL A 52 8.11 6.76 -11.16
C VAL A 52 7.47 5.83 -10.13
N LYS A 53 8.19 4.76 -9.76
CA LYS A 53 7.76 3.84 -8.69
C LYS A 53 7.44 4.71 -7.48
N SER A 54 6.19 4.68 -7.01
CA SER A 54 5.78 5.48 -5.87
C SER A 54 6.68 5.15 -4.69
N PHE A 55 7.52 6.09 -4.27
CA PHE A 55 8.44 5.86 -3.18
C PHE A 55 7.65 5.84 -1.87
N TRP A 56 7.61 4.67 -1.25
CA TRP A 56 7.12 4.52 0.11
C TRP A 56 8.14 5.13 1.06
N LYS A 57 7.68 6.03 1.92
CA LYS A 57 8.47 6.68 2.95
C LYS A 57 8.06 6.15 4.31
N PRO A 58 8.97 6.01 5.30
CA PRO A 58 8.59 5.65 6.65
C PRO A 58 7.50 6.58 7.22
N LEU A 59 6.61 6.01 8.01
CA LEU A 59 5.58 6.74 8.72
C LEU A 59 6.24 7.55 9.85
N ARG A 60 5.80 8.81 10.04
CA ARG A 60 6.38 9.69 11.07
C ARG A 60 5.79 9.48 12.47
N VAL A 61 4.70 8.73 12.58
CA VAL A 61 4.07 8.45 13.88
C VAL A 61 4.71 7.21 14.53
N PRO A 62 4.75 7.14 15.86
CA PRO A 62 5.26 5.96 16.56
C PRO A 62 4.43 4.73 16.21
N LEU A 63 5.10 3.61 15.92
CA LEU A 63 4.44 2.34 15.57
C LEU A 63 3.66 1.74 16.75
N THR A 64 4.07 2.06 17.98
CA THR A 64 3.36 1.73 19.22
C THR A 64 2.21 2.69 19.52
N GLY A 65 2.03 3.75 18.71
CA GLY A 65 0.97 4.73 18.89
C GLY A 65 -0.42 4.17 18.58
N LYS A 66 -1.45 4.86 19.10
CA LYS A 66 -2.87 4.51 18.89
C LYS A 66 -3.21 4.36 17.41
N THR A 67 -2.79 5.30 16.56
CA THR A 67 -3.08 5.29 15.13
C THR A 67 -2.55 4.05 14.41
N ALA A 68 -1.26 3.74 14.58
CA ALA A 68 -0.64 2.57 13.95
C ALA A 68 -1.28 1.27 14.46
N THR A 69 -1.50 1.16 15.77
CA THR A 69 -2.15 0.01 16.41
C THR A 69 -3.58 -0.19 15.89
N THR A 70 -4.37 0.86 15.79
CA THR A 70 -5.75 0.80 15.26
C THR A 70 -5.76 0.35 13.80
N LEU A 71 -4.86 0.86 12.96
CA LEU A 71 -4.72 0.40 11.57
C LEU A 71 -4.31 -1.07 11.51
N GLY A 72 -3.35 -1.49 12.33
CA GLY A 72 -2.90 -2.88 12.40
C GLY A 72 -4.04 -3.83 12.78
N LYS A 73 -4.78 -3.50 13.84
CA LYS A 73 -5.96 -4.28 14.29
C LYS A 73 -7.05 -4.35 13.21
N ARG A 74 -7.37 -3.23 12.56
CA ARG A 74 -8.34 -3.20 11.44
C ARG A 74 -7.91 -4.10 10.28
N GLY A 75 -6.63 -4.13 9.96
CA GLY A 75 -6.09 -5.02 8.93
C GLY A 75 -6.27 -6.50 9.28
N VAL A 76 -5.98 -6.87 10.54
CA VAL A 76 -6.18 -8.23 11.05
C VAL A 76 -7.65 -8.63 11.03
N GLU A 77 -8.53 -7.77 11.54
CA GLU A 77 -9.97 -8.00 11.55
C GLU A 77 -10.52 -8.19 10.13
N TYR A 78 -10.09 -7.35 9.19
CA TYR A 78 -10.47 -7.48 7.79
C TYR A 78 -10.00 -8.82 7.19
N TYR A 79 -8.77 -9.24 7.47
CA TYR A 79 -8.26 -10.52 7.00
C TYR A 79 -9.09 -11.71 7.52
N ASN A 80 -9.35 -11.75 8.83
CA ASN A 80 -10.09 -12.85 9.46
C ASN A 80 -11.53 -12.93 8.94
N LYS A 81 -12.16 -11.78 8.66
CA LYS A 81 -13.50 -11.74 8.02
C LYS A 81 -13.50 -12.37 6.63
N GLN A 82 -12.40 -12.22 5.88
CA GLN A 82 -12.27 -12.78 4.53
C GLN A 82 -11.82 -14.25 4.53
N HIS A 83 -11.16 -14.73 5.59
CA HIS A 83 -10.58 -16.07 5.67
C HIS A 83 -11.16 -16.84 6.86
N LYS A 84 -12.28 -17.54 6.65
CA LYS A 84 -12.99 -18.27 7.73
C LYS A 84 -12.19 -19.42 8.36
N ASN A 85 -11.24 -19.99 7.61
CA ASN A 85 -10.48 -21.18 8.03
C ASN A 85 -9.21 -20.85 8.82
N GLU A 86 -8.81 -19.57 8.87
CA GLU A 86 -7.58 -19.15 9.52
C GLU A 86 -7.84 -17.90 10.37
N ASN A 87 -7.53 -17.98 11.65
CA ASN A 87 -7.61 -16.82 12.54
C ASN A 87 -6.22 -16.28 12.81
N LEU A 88 -6.06 -14.98 12.58
CA LEU A 88 -4.87 -14.24 12.95
C LEU A 88 -5.14 -13.46 14.23
N THR A 89 -4.21 -13.54 15.18
CA THR A 89 -4.20 -12.72 16.39
C THR A 89 -3.17 -11.61 16.23
N TYR A 90 -3.59 -10.38 16.48
CA TYR A 90 -2.72 -9.20 16.46
C TYR A 90 -1.66 -9.28 17.57
N ILE A 91 -0.37 -9.06 17.25
CA ILE A 91 0.71 -8.91 18.23
C ILE A 91 1.16 -7.44 18.30
N ASN A 92 1.83 -6.95 17.25
CA ASN A 92 2.32 -5.57 17.17
C ASN A 92 2.48 -5.09 15.73
N VAL A 93 2.55 -3.77 15.54
CA VAL A 93 2.96 -3.17 14.26
C VAL A 93 4.47 -3.07 14.24
N THR A 94 5.11 -3.64 13.22
CA THR A 94 6.57 -3.69 13.06
C THR A 94 7.08 -2.67 12.05
N GLU A 95 6.26 -2.33 11.06
CA GLU A 95 6.62 -1.31 10.07
C GLU A 95 5.39 -0.46 9.73
N GLY A 96 5.64 0.82 9.44
CA GLY A 96 4.66 1.75 8.94
C GLY A 96 5.27 2.62 7.85
N GLU A 97 4.61 2.70 6.72
CA GLU A 97 5.05 3.46 5.56
C GLU A 97 3.89 4.26 4.97
N ARG A 98 4.21 5.31 4.23
CA ARG A 98 3.25 6.17 3.53
C ARG A 98 3.75 6.51 2.14
N CYS A 99 2.83 6.66 1.20
CA CYS A 99 3.13 7.21 -0.12
C CYS A 99 2.03 8.19 -0.56
N GLY A 100 2.34 8.99 -1.58
CA GLY A 100 1.44 10.02 -2.10
C GLY A 100 1.40 11.30 -1.25
N HIS A 101 0.64 12.27 -1.75
CA HIS A 101 0.46 13.57 -1.11
C HIS A 101 -0.99 13.71 -0.59
N ILE A 102 -1.17 14.37 0.55
CA ILE A 102 -2.50 14.58 1.16
C ILE A 102 -3.38 15.43 0.24
N SER A 103 -2.78 16.44 -0.41
CA SER A 103 -3.52 17.33 -1.31
C SER A 103 -4.11 16.57 -2.51
N THR A 104 -3.49 15.49 -2.99
CA THR A 104 -3.94 14.81 -4.21
C THR A 104 -4.92 13.65 -3.96
N LYS A 105 -5.46 13.50 -2.73
CA LYS A 105 -6.36 12.38 -2.33
C LYS A 105 -5.76 10.97 -2.53
N ASN A 106 -4.47 10.88 -2.84
CA ASN A 106 -3.77 9.62 -3.15
C ASN A 106 -2.83 9.19 -2.03
N ARG A 107 -3.05 9.70 -0.80
CA ARG A 107 -2.24 9.28 0.34
C ARG A 107 -2.61 7.85 0.70
N LYS A 108 -1.61 6.98 0.66
CA LYS A 108 -1.75 5.60 1.10
C LYS A 108 -0.87 5.37 2.30
N ILE A 109 -1.38 4.60 3.25
CA ILE A 109 -0.64 4.14 4.43
C ILE A 109 -0.52 2.64 4.33
N ARG A 110 0.69 2.13 4.51
CA ARG A 110 0.97 0.69 4.55
C ARG A 110 1.50 0.36 5.93
N VAL A 111 0.94 -0.66 6.57
CA VAL A 111 1.41 -1.17 7.85
C VAL A 111 1.76 -2.64 7.70
N THR A 112 2.88 -3.04 8.28
CA THR A 112 3.28 -4.44 8.44
C THR A 112 3.06 -4.80 9.91
N VAL A 113 2.24 -5.82 10.15
CA VAL A 113 1.80 -6.26 11.47
C VAL A 113 2.35 -7.65 11.72
N LEU A 114 2.99 -7.87 12.86
CA LEU A 114 3.28 -9.22 13.32
C LEU A 114 2.00 -9.83 13.87
N VAL A 115 1.68 -11.04 13.40
CA VAL A 115 0.46 -11.75 13.78
C VAL A 115 0.81 -13.18 14.15
N ARG A 116 0.07 -13.72 15.12
CA ARG A 116 0.07 -15.16 15.44
C ARG A 116 -1.01 -15.85 14.62
N LYS A 117 -0.66 -16.92 13.93
CA LYS A 117 -1.63 -17.80 13.27
C LYS A 117 -2.13 -18.82 14.29
N THR A 118 -3.44 -18.89 14.49
CA THR A 118 -4.07 -19.95 15.28
C THR A 118 -4.78 -20.91 14.32
N SER A 119 -4.32 -22.16 14.26
CA SER A 119 -5.03 -23.21 13.54
C SER A 119 -6.17 -23.72 14.42
N THR A 120 -7.40 -23.62 13.93
CA THR A 120 -8.55 -24.30 14.55
C THR A 120 -8.33 -25.81 14.45
N GLY A 121 -8.05 -26.48 15.56
CA GLY A 121 -8.15 -27.95 15.65
C GLY A 121 -6.89 -28.73 16.01
N LYS A 122 -5.70 -28.12 16.09
CA LYS A 122 -4.51 -28.81 16.63
C LYS A 122 -3.74 -27.92 17.59
N LYS A 123 -3.26 -28.50 18.69
CA LYS A 123 -2.29 -27.97 19.67
C LYS A 123 -0.91 -27.76 19.00
N GLY A 124 -0.90 -27.23 17.78
CA GLY A 124 0.29 -26.97 16.99
C GLY A 124 0.95 -25.68 17.41
N ASN A 125 2.28 -25.67 17.35
CA ASN A 125 3.12 -24.52 17.63
C ASN A 125 2.60 -23.29 16.89
N ALA A 126 2.15 -22.28 17.65
CA ALA A 126 1.57 -21.09 17.07
C ALA A 126 2.66 -20.34 16.28
N SER A 127 2.53 -20.29 14.96
CA SER A 127 3.51 -19.64 14.09
C SER A 127 3.26 -18.14 13.97
N CYS A 128 4.34 -17.38 13.86
CA CYS A 128 4.30 -15.95 13.63
C CYS A 128 4.47 -15.65 12.15
N ASN A 129 3.63 -14.76 11.64
CA ASN A 129 3.72 -14.27 10.28
C ASN A 129 3.58 -12.74 10.25
N TYR A 130 3.89 -12.16 9.10
CA TYR A 130 3.63 -10.75 8.86
C TYR A 130 2.39 -10.56 8.02
N LEU A 131 1.48 -9.71 8.47
CA LEU A 131 0.33 -9.25 7.71
C LEU A 131 0.60 -7.84 7.20
N ARG A 132 0.50 -7.64 5.89
CA ARG A 132 0.65 -6.32 5.26
C ARG A 132 -0.72 -5.78 4.88
N ALA A 133 -1.09 -4.64 5.45
CA ALA A 133 -2.34 -3.94 5.15
C ALA A 133 -2.05 -2.56 4.53
N VAL A 134 -2.77 -2.22 3.47
CA VAL A 134 -2.68 -0.94 2.76
C VAL A 134 -4.02 -0.24 2.85
N PHE A 135 -3.97 1.03 3.25
CA PHE A 135 -5.10 1.90 3.47
C PHE A 135 -5.03 3.12 2.56
N SER A 136 -6.18 3.60 2.10
CA SER A 136 -6.34 4.91 1.47
C SER A 136 -6.79 5.91 2.52
N GLU A 137 -6.11 7.04 2.63
CA GLU A 137 -6.50 8.13 3.53
C GLU A 137 -7.05 9.31 2.72
N PHE A 138 -8.28 9.71 3.03
CA PHE A 138 -8.96 10.83 2.40
C PHE A 138 -8.76 12.12 3.22
N ARG A 139 -8.93 13.29 2.58
CA ARG A 139 -8.76 14.62 3.24
C ARG A 139 -9.58 14.81 4.53
N ARG A 140 -10.69 14.07 4.70
CA ARG A 140 -11.56 14.12 5.90
C ARG A 140 -11.12 13.17 7.02
N GLY A 141 -9.94 12.54 6.93
CA GLY A 141 -9.49 11.53 7.89
C GLY A 141 -10.23 10.18 7.77
N LYS A 142 -11.10 10.02 6.76
CA LYS A 142 -11.66 8.71 6.43
C LYS A 142 -10.54 7.80 5.93
N ILE A 143 -10.48 6.58 6.46
CA ILE A 143 -9.48 5.59 6.11
C ILE A 143 -10.19 4.33 5.63
N ASP A 144 -9.97 3.96 4.38
CA ASP A 144 -10.54 2.75 3.77
C ASP A 144 -9.43 1.72 3.48
N ILE A 145 -9.74 0.44 3.64
CA ILE A 145 -8.81 -0.67 3.34
C ILE A 145 -8.79 -0.90 1.83
N ILE A 146 -7.60 -0.92 1.24
CA ILE A 146 -7.39 -1.23 -0.18
C ILE A 146 -7.01 -2.71 -0.34
N LEU A 147 -6.05 -3.17 0.47
CA LEU A 147 -5.45 -4.48 0.31
C LEU A 147 -4.98 -4.99 1.67
N VAL A 148 -5.21 -6.27 1.92
CA VAL A 148 -4.59 -6.99 3.03
C VAL A 148 -4.00 -8.29 2.49
N LYS A 149 -2.73 -8.54 2.80
CA LYS A 149 -2.00 -9.72 2.33
C LYS A 149 -1.14 -10.30 3.44
N LEU A 150 -1.32 -11.58 3.74
CA LEU A 150 -0.41 -12.34 4.59
C LEU A 150 0.89 -12.60 3.80
N LEU A 151 2.03 -12.33 4.43
CA LEU A 151 3.33 -12.57 3.83
C LEU A 151 3.79 -13.99 4.18
N ASN A 152 4.28 -14.73 3.19
CA ASN A 152 4.84 -16.09 3.35
C ASN A 152 6.23 -16.09 4.02
N LYS A 153 6.42 -15.22 5.00
CA LYS A 153 7.65 -15.10 5.76
C LYS A 153 7.33 -15.44 7.21
N GLU A 154 7.63 -16.68 7.57
CA GLU A 154 7.54 -17.12 8.96
C GLU A 154 8.63 -16.45 9.80
N VAL A 155 8.24 -15.99 10.98
CA VAL A 155 9.16 -15.43 11.95
C VAL A 155 9.60 -16.55 12.88
N LYS A 156 10.91 -16.84 12.87
CA LYS A 156 11.51 -17.76 13.83
C LYS A 156 11.55 -17.10 15.21
N GLY A 157 11.04 -17.78 16.24
CA GLY A 157 11.04 -17.30 17.62
C GLY A 157 9.68 -17.39 18.29
N ASN A 158 9.62 -17.03 19.57
CA ASN A 158 8.37 -17.06 20.33
C ASN A 158 7.45 -15.89 19.92
N CYS A 159 6.18 -16.21 19.67
CA CYS A 159 5.12 -15.27 19.32
C CYS A 159 4.47 -14.57 20.51
N ASP A 160 4.79 -15.02 21.73
CA ASP A 160 4.26 -14.43 22.96
C ASP A 160 5.05 -13.20 23.39
N ILE A 161 4.79 -12.06 22.73
CA ILE A 161 5.25 -10.75 23.25
C ILE A 161 4.29 -10.33 24.37
N LYS A 162 4.41 -10.95 25.55
CA LYS A 162 3.78 -10.40 26.77
C LYS A 162 4.50 -9.09 27.09
N GLY A 163 3.73 -8.06 27.44
CA GLY A 163 4.12 -6.63 27.39
C GLY A 163 5.33 -6.14 28.20
N LYS A 164 6.15 -7.04 28.78
CA LYS A 164 7.39 -6.71 29.50
C LYS A 164 8.64 -6.66 28.62
N ASP A 165 8.63 -7.24 27.41
CA ASP A 165 9.82 -7.28 26.53
C ASP A 165 9.80 -6.23 25.40
N LYS A 166 9.31 -5.02 25.67
CA LYS A 166 9.28 -3.92 24.68
C LYS A 166 10.68 -3.40 24.29
N GLU A 167 11.73 -3.84 24.96
CA GLU A 167 13.04 -3.18 24.88
C GLU A 167 13.99 -3.74 23.81
N SER A 168 13.73 -4.89 23.18
CA SER A 168 14.72 -5.44 22.25
C SER A 168 14.12 -6.11 21.01
N GLN A 169 13.42 -5.34 20.20
CA GLN A 169 13.45 -5.55 18.74
C GLN A 169 13.86 -4.25 18.06
N LYS A 170 15.10 -3.81 18.34
CA LYS A 170 15.83 -2.94 17.42
C LYS A 170 15.93 -3.69 16.10
N THR A 171 15.17 -3.18 15.12
CA THR A 171 15.26 -3.50 13.70
C THR A 171 16.69 -3.77 13.29
N THR A 172 16.97 -5.01 12.90
CA THR A 172 18.19 -5.38 12.17
C THR A 172 18.28 -4.46 10.98
N LYS A 173 19.26 -3.55 11.02
CA LYS A 173 19.55 -2.62 9.93
C LYS A 173 19.70 -3.42 8.64
N LYS A 174 18.90 -3.07 7.64
CA LYS A 174 19.11 -3.49 6.25
C LYS A 174 20.57 -3.18 5.88
N PRO A 175 21.31 -4.09 5.21
CA PRO A 175 22.71 -3.87 4.88
C PRO A 175 22.81 -2.64 3.99
N THR A 176 23.53 -1.64 4.49
CA THR A 176 23.92 -0.46 3.72
C THR A 176 25.08 -0.93 2.85
N ASN A 177 24.89 -0.95 1.54
CA ASN A 177 25.97 -1.26 0.60
C ASN A 177 27.15 -0.33 0.86
N LYS A 178 28.33 -0.94 1.09
CA LYS A 178 29.64 -0.30 1.11
C LYS A 178 29.76 0.64 -0.09
N THR A 179 29.85 1.94 0.16
CA THR A 179 30.58 2.84 -0.72
C THR A 179 31.85 3.22 0.03
N THR A 180 32.92 2.57 -0.43
CA THR A 180 34.35 2.80 -0.32
C THR A 180 34.78 4.04 0.48
N LYS A 181 35.46 3.80 1.61
CA LYS A 181 36.44 4.72 2.19
C LYS A 181 37.47 5.11 1.14
N LYS A 182 37.66 6.40 0.89
CA LYS A 182 38.98 6.95 0.55
C LYS A 182 39.28 8.06 1.55
N SER A 183 39.93 7.67 2.64
CA SER A 183 40.55 8.58 3.60
C SER A 183 42.05 8.64 3.29
N THR A 184 42.55 9.83 3.02
CA THR A 184 43.92 10.30 3.26
C THR A 184 43.88 11.79 2.88
N LYS A 185 44.41 12.75 3.62
CA LYS A 185 45.26 12.76 4.81
C LYS A 185 45.24 14.20 5.30
N SER A 186 45.10 14.37 6.60
CA SER A 186 45.20 15.64 7.32
C SER A 186 46.54 16.33 7.07
N LYS A 187 46.53 17.66 6.91
CA LYS A 187 47.62 18.51 7.38
C LYS A 187 47.04 19.82 7.92
N SER A 188 46.97 19.86 9.24
CA SER A 188 47.05 21.06 10.06
C SER A 188 48.23 21.92 9.60
N ASN A 189 48.02 23.23 9.44
CA ASN A 189 48.96 24.19 9.98
C ASN A 189 48.29 25.54 10.28
N LYS A 190 48.41 25.88 11.56
CA LYS A 190 48.16 27.16 12.20
C LYS A 190 49.29 28.11 11.80
N SER A 191 48.99 29.27 11.23
CA SER A 191 49.88 30.44 11.32
C SER A 191 49.10 31.73 11.26
N LYS A 192 49.33 32.56 12.29
CA LYS A 192 48.97 33.98 12.37
C LYS A 192 49.62 34.76 11.21
N LYS A 193 48.91 35.73 10.61
CA LYS A 193 49.48 37.05 10.30
C LYS A 193 48.38 38.08 10.01
N LYS A 194 48.68 39.30 10.46
CA LYS A 194 47.96 40.57 10.56
C LYS A 194 47.87 41.29 9.18
N ILE A 195 47.18 42.44 9.15
CA ILE A 195 47.09 43.50 8.09
C ILE A 195 45.88 43.29 7.16
N ASN A 196 44.97 44.24 6.88
CA ASN A 196 44.87 45.70 7.09
C ASN A 196 43.67 46.07 7.97
#